data_AF-F0FZ77-F1
#
_entry.id   AF-F0FZ77-F1
#
_cell.length_a   1.000
_cell.length_b   1.000
_cell.length_c   1.000
_cell.angle_alpha   90.00
_cell.angle_beta   90.00
_cell.angle_gamma   90.00
#
_symmetry.space_group_name_H-M   'P 1'
#
loop_
_entity.id
_entity.type
_entity.pdbx_description
1 polymer ?
#
loop_
_entity_poly.entity_id
_entity_poly.type
_entity_poly.pdbx_seq_one_letter_code
_entity_poly.pdbx_strand_id
1 'polypeptide(L)'
;MLLDEPLISLDPNHQRGVVELVRKVQRELGITVLFSAHELNPLLNALDRVLYLGNGVAALGTVDEVITKPVLSRLYGSPIDVMRVNGKIFVMSGDVEIEKHDHEHEDDDGHAHGGGHDHHPHHGHAHPGHSHDV
;
A
#
# COMPACT_ATOMS: atom_id res chain seq x y z
N MET A 1 -15.18 -3.27 -25.87
CA MET A 1 -15.16 -2.06 -25.02
C MET A 1 -13.95 -2.16 -24.10
N LEU A 2 -13.16 -1.09 -23.99
CA LEU A 2 -12.00 -1.03 -23.11
C LEU A 2 -12.31 0.00 -22.02
N LEU A 3 -12.15 -0.38 -20.77
CA LEU A 3 -12.38 0.50 -19.62
C LEU A 3 -11.10 0.55 -18.79
N ASP A 4 -10.55 1.75 -18.67
CA ASP A 4 -9.33 1.99 -17.91
C ASP A 4 -9.69 2.48 -16.50
N GLU A 5 -9.41 1.65 -15.50
CA GLU A 5 -9.69 1.89 -14.08
C GLU A 5 -11.08 2.49 -13.76
N PRO A 6 -12.19 1.99 -14.35
CA PRO A 6 -13.51 2.63 -14.25
C PRO A 6 -14.15 2.55 -12.85
N LEU A 7 -13.51 1.86 -11.90
CA LEU A 7 -13.98 1.69 -10.52
C LEU A 7 -13.24 2.59 -9.52
N ILE A 8 -12.21 3.31 -9.97
CA ILE A 8 -11.45 4.21 -9.11
C ILE A 8 -12.35 5.32 -8.56
N SER A 9 -12.09 5.75 -7.32
CA SER A 9 -12.83 6.82 -6.64
C SER A 9 -14.31 6.53 -6.34
N LEU A 10 -14.79 5.31 -6.61
CA LEU A 10 -16.15 4.88 -6.27
C LEU A 10 -16.16 4.08 -4.97
N ASP A 11 -17.20 4.26 -4.16
CA ASP A 11 -17.43 3.39 -3.01
C ASP A 11 -17.89 1.98 -3.44
N PRO A 12 -17.80 0.97 -2.55
CA PRO A 12 -18.11 -0.41 -2.90
C PRO A 12 -19.53 -0.68 -3.42
N ASN A 13 -20.51 0.20 -3.16
CA ASN A 13 -21.86 0.02 -3.70
C ASN A 13 -21.94 0.55 -5.13
N HIS A 14 -21.36 1.73 -5.40
CA HIS A 14 -21.30 2.27 -6.75
C HIS A 14 -20.43 1.42 -7.69
N GLN A 15 -19.33 0.85 -7.18
CA GLN A 15 -18.52 -0.08 -7.95
C GLN A 15 -19.35 -1.26 -8.47
N ARG A 16 -20.19 -1.88 -7.60
CA ARG A 16 -21.08 -2.97 -7.99
C ARG A 16 -22.07 -2.55 -9.07
N GLY A 17 -22.69 -1.38 -8.92
CA GLY A 17 -23.61 -0.83 -9.91
C GLY A 17 -22.97 -0.64 -11.29
N VAL A 18 -21.73 -0.11 -11.33
CA VAL A 18 -20.97 0.05 -12.59
C VAL A 18 -20.67 -1.31 -13.21
N VAL A 19 -20.21 -2.29 -12.43
CA VAL A 19 -19.93 -3.65 -12.92
C VAL A 19 -21.18 -4.31 -13.50
N GLU A 20 -22.32 -4.20 -12.83
CA GLU A 20 -23.59 -4.74 -13.31
C GLU A 20 -24.06 -4.07 -14.61
N LEU A 21 -23.94 -2.75 -14.69
CA LEU A 21 -24.28 -1.99 -15.90
C LEU A 21 -23.42 -2.42 -17.08
N VAL A 22 -22.10 -2.50 -16.88
CA VAL A 22 -21.19 -2.94 -17.94
C VAL A 22 -21.48 -4.37 -18.37
N ARG A 23 -21.77 -5.27 -17.42
CA ARG A 23 -22.13 -6.66 -17.72
C ARG A 23 -23.45 -6.75 -18.49
N LYS A 24 -24.41 -5.87 -18.23
CA LYS A 24 -25.65 -5.77 -19.00
C LYS A 24 -25.35 -5.35 -20.44
N VAL A 25 -24.61 -4.27 -20.65
CA VAL A 25 -24.20 -3.78 -21.97
C VAL A 25 -23.43 -4.84 -22.75
N GLN A 26 -22.51 -5.54 -22.08
CA GLN A 26 -21.74 -6.66 -22.62
C GLN A 26 -22.66 -7.73 -23.23
N ARG A 27 -23.68 -8.15 -22.49
CA ARG A 27 -24.65 -9.18 -22.94
C ARG A 27 -25.58 -8.67 -24.04
N GLU A 28 -26.07 -7.44 -23.92
CA GLU A 28 -27.01 -6.85 -24.89
C GLU A 28 -26.36 -6.64 -26.27
N LEU A 29 -25.09 -6.24 -26.29
CA LEU A 29 -24.37 -5.97 -27.53
C LEU A 29 -23.51 -7.16 -28.01
N GLY A 30 -23.36 -8.21 -27.21
CA GLY A 30 -22.52 -9.37 -27.54
C GLY A 30 -21.04 -9.02 -27.70
N ILE A 31 -20.56 -7.99 -26.99
CA ILE A 31 -19.19 -7.48 -27.13
C ILE A 31 -18.25 -8.05 -26.08
N THR A 32 -16.95 -8.04 -26.35
CA THR A 32 -15.92 -8.28 -25.33
C THR A 32 -15.68 -6.99 -24.54
N VAL A 33 -15.52 -7.13 -23.22
CA VAL A 33 -15.15 -6.04 -22.32
C VAL A 33 -13.81 -6.36 -21.67
N LEU A 34 -12.89 -5.39 -21.69
CA LEU A 34 -11.64 -5.46 -20.94
C LEU A 34 -11.66 -4.37 -19.87
N PHE A 35 -11.44 -4.77 -18.61
CA PHE A 35 -11.19 -3.87 -17.48
C PHE A 35 -9.70 -3.85 -17.17
N SER A 36 -9.13 -2.65 -17.07
CA SER A 36 -7.92 -2.42 -16.28
C SER A 36 -8.35 -2.10 -14.85
N ALA A 37 -7.80 -2.79 -13.85
CA ALA A 37 -8.13 -2.56 -12.45
C ALA A 37 -6.93 -2.89 -11.55
N HIS A 38 -6.71 -2.05 -10.53
CA HIS A 38 -5.73 -2.30 -9.47
C HIS A 38 -6.29 -3.19 -8.35
N GLU A 39 -7.62 -3.26 -8.19
CA GLU A 39 -8.30 -4.13 -7.25
C GLU A 39 -9.21 -5.14 -7.95
N LEU A 40 -9.03 -6.42 -7.63
CA LEU A 40 -9.79 -7.50 -8.24
C LEU A 40 -11.08 -7.84 -7.49
N ASN A 41 -11.08 -7.69 -6.16
CA ASN A 41 -12.19 -8.16 -5.31
C ASN A 41 -13.57 -7.65 -5.75
N PRO A 42 -13.74 -6.39 -6.18
CA PRO A 42 -15.03 -5.89 -6.70
C PRO A 42 -15.50 -6.61 -7.98
N LEU A 43 -14.57 -7.19 -8.74
CA LEU A 43 -14.81 -7.76 -10.07
C LEU A 43 -14.97 -9.28 -10.06
N LEU A 44 -14.63 -9.98 -8.97
CA LEU A 44 -14.54 -11.45 -8.91
C LEU A 44 -15.78 -12.19 -9.45
N ASN A 45 -16.98 -11.67 -9.21
CA ASN A 45 -18.24 -12.30 -9.64
C ASN A 45 -18.65 -12.01 -11.10
N ALA A 46 -17.91 -11.13 -11.78
CA ALA A 46 -18.17 -10.68 -13.14
C ALA A 46 -17.04 -11.02 -14.11
N LEU A 47 -15.91 -11.52 -13.63
CA LEU A 47 -14.75 -11.85 -14.45
C LEU A 47 -14.85 -13.26 -15.02
N ASP A 48 -14.63 -13.36 -16.32
CA ASP A 48 -14.43 -14.65 -16.99
C ASP A 48 -12.95 -15.08 -16.91
N ARG A 49 -12.03 -14.12 -17.08
CA ARG A 49 -10.58 -14.33 -17.14
C ARG A 49 -9.82 -13.13 -16.57
N VAL A 50 -8.60 -13.36 -16.12
CA VAL A 50 -7.67 -12.35 -15.63
C VAL A 50 -6.34 -12.43 -16.38
N LEU A 51 -5.76 -11.27 -16.65
CA LEU A 51 -4.43 -11.11 -17.23
C LEU A 51 -3.55 -10.38 -16.22
N TYR A 52 -2.50 -11.03 -15.72
CA TYR A 52 -1.45 -10.38 -14.96
C TYR A 52 -0.20 -10.23 -15.84
N LEU A 53 0.47 -9.09 -15.69
CA LEU A 53 1.70 -8.74 -16.39
C LEU A 53 2.75 -8.31 -15.34
N GLY A 54 3.94 -8.89 -15.36
CA GLY A 54 5.02 -8.57 -14.44
C GLY A 54 6.35 -9.16 -14.88
N ASN A 55 7.45 -8.43 -14.68
CA ASN A 55 8.81 -8.85 -15.06
C ASN A 55 8.95 -9.37 -16.50
N GLY A 56 8.22 -8.77 -17.45
CA GLY A 56 8.22 -9.21 -18.86
C GLY A 56 7.47 -10.52 -19.13
N VAL A 57 6.79 -11.07 -18.13
CA VAL A 57 5.99 -12.30 -18.21
C VAL A 57 4.50 -11.96 -18.08
N ALA A 58 3.67 -12.73 -18.77
CA ALA A 58 2.21 -12.64 -18.72
C ALA A 58 1.60 -13.95 -18.21
N ALA A 59 0.54 -13.87 -17.42
CA ALA A 59 -0.30 -14.99 -17.03
C ALA A 59 -1.77 -14.68 -17.36
N LEU A 60 -2.38 -15.50 -18.22
CA LEU A 60 -3.77 -15.35 -18.66
C LEU A 60 -4.55 -16.63 -18.40
N GLY A 61 -5.66 -16.53 -17.68
CA GLY A 61 -6.48 -17.68 -17.30
C GLY A 61 -7.69 -17.26 -16.48
N THR A 62 -8.36 -18.22 -15.88
CA THR A 62 -9.36 -17.94 -14.84
C THR A 62 -8.68 -17.38 -13.59
N VAL A 63 -9.49 -16.80 -12.69
CA VAL A 63 -9.01 -16.31 -11.39
C VAL A 63 -8.28 -17.41 -10.62
N ASP A 64 -8.79 -18.65 -10.64
CA ASP A 64 -8.23 -19.75 -9.87
C ASP A 64 -6.96 -20.35 -10.48
N GLU A 65 -6.79 -20.24 -11.80
CA GLU A 65 -5.56 -20.65 -12.48
C GLU A 65 -4.42 -19.63 -12.28
N VAL A 66 -4.73 -18.34 -12.32
CA VAL A 66 -3.72 -17.28 -12.30
C VAL A 66 -3.39 -16.81 -10.88
N ILE A 67 -4.37 -16.73 -10.00
CA ILE A 67 -4.21 -16.10 -8.69
C ILE A 67 -3.87 -17.17 -7.66
N THR A 68 -2.64 -17.65 -7.81
CA THR A 68 -2.04 -18.69 -6.98
C THR A 68 -0.64 -18.27 -6.56
N LYS A 69 -0.21 -18.74 -5.38
CA LYS A 69 1.14 -18.49 -4.87
C LYS A 69 2.25 -18.78 -5.90
N PRO A 70 2.28 -19.95 -6.57
CA PRO A 70 3.33 -20.23 -7.56
C PRO A 70 3.34 -19.28 -8.76
N VAL A 71 2.16 -18.94 -9.30
CA VAL A 71 2.05 -18.09 -10.48
C VAL A 71 2.43 -16.65 -10.15
N LEU A 72 1.88 -16.09 -9.07
CA LEU A 72 2.18 -14.72 -8.69
C LEU A 72 3.62 -14.56 -8.21
N SER A 73 4.17 -15.51 -7.45
CA SER A 73 5.57 -15.43 -7.01
C SER A 73 6.53 -15.41 -8.21
N ARG A 74 6.26 -16.23 -9.24
CA ARG A 74 7.03 -16.22 -10.48
C ARG A 74 6.88 -14.91 -11.26
N LEU A 75 5.67 -14.36 -11.32
CA LEU A 75 5.36 -13.15 -12.07
C LEU A 75 5.98 -11.90 -11.45
N TYR A 76 5.99 -11.81 -10.11
CA TYR A 76 6.58 -10.70 -9.37
C TYR A 76 8.07 -10.89 -9.07
N GLY A 77 8.58 -12.12 -9.12
CA GLY A 77 9.99 -12.42 -8.82
C GLY A 77 10.32 -12.40 -7.32
N SER A 78 9.31 -12.37 -6.45
CA SER A 78 9.43 -12.45 -4.99
C SER A 78 8.44 -13.47 -4.42
N PRO A 79 8.63 -13.98 -3.19
CA PRO A 79 7.62 -14.81 -2.53
C PRO A 79 6.30 -14.05 -2.37
N ILE A 80 5.20 -14.64 -2.84
CA ILE A 80 3.85 -14.09 -2.70
C ILE A 80 2.95 -15.11 -2.02
N ASP A 81 2.23 -14.68 -0.99
CA ASP A 81 1.17 -15.45 -0.36
C ASP A 81 -0.19 -15.00 -0.86
N VAL A 82 -1.06 -15.99 -1.08
CA VAL A 82 -2.44 -15.80 -1.54
C VAL A 82 -3.37 -16.47 -0.54
N MET A 83 -4.24 -15.67 0.07
CA MET A 83 -5.24 -16.13 1.03
C MET A 83 -6.64 -15.85 0.51
N ARG A 84 -7.57 -16.77 0.77
CA ARG A 84 -8.98 -16.63 0.41
C ARG A 84 -9.84 -16.67 1.66
N VAL A 85 -10.54 -15.57 1.93
CA VAL A 85 -11.37 -15.41 3.13
C VAL A 85 -12.69 -14.76 2.73
N ASN A 86 -13.81 -15.40 3.09
CA ASN A 86 -15.16 -14.90 2.81
C ASN A 86 -15.39 -14.52 1.32
N GLY A 87 -14.85 -15.34 0.40
CA GLY A 87 -14.96 -15.09 -1.04
C GLY A 87 -14.10 -13.95 -1.57
N LYS A 88 -13.27 -13.33 -0.74
CA LYS A 88 -12.27 -12.33 -1.12
C LYS A 88 -10.89 -12.95 -1.23
N ILE A 89 -10.07 -12.38 -2.09
CA ILE A 89 -8.67 -12.74 -2.27
C ILE A 89 -7.79 -11.66 -1.64
N PHE A 90 -6.80 -12.09 -0.87
CA PHE A 90 -5.74 -11.27 -0.29
C PHE A 90 -4.41 -11.76 -0.85
N VAL A 91 -3.60 -10.82 -1.35
CA VAL A 91 -2.27 -11.07 -1.90
C VAL A 91 -1.27 -10.27 -1.08
N MET A 92 -0.25 -10.93 -0.56
CA MET A 92 0.74 -10.34 0.35
C MET A 92 2.14 -10.74 -0.09
N SER A 93 3.12 -9.86 0.14
CA SER A 93 4.52 -10.25 0.02
C SER A 93 4.87 -11.22 1.15
N GLY A 94 5.52 -12.32 0.83
CA GLY A 94 5.90 -13.36 1.79
C GLY A 94 7.03 -12.93 2.74
N ASP A 95 7.68 -11.80 2.45
CA ASP A 95 8.84 -11.29 3.21
C ASP A 95 8.46 -10.27 4.30
N VAL A 96 7.19 -10.20 4.73
CA VAL A 96 6.82 -9.34 5.87
C VAL A 96 7.29 -10.02 7.16
N GLU A 97 8.58 -9.86 7.48
CA GLU A 97 9.07 -9.97 8.84
C GLU A 97 8.40 -8.84 9.64
N ILE A 98 7.49 -9.20 10.55
CA ILE A 98 7.00 -8.26 11.55
C ILE A 98 8.17 -8.02 12.50
N GLU A 99 8.96 -6.98 12.27
CA GLU A 99 9.91 -6.50 13.26
C GLU A 99 9.11 -6.14 14.52
N LYS A 100 9.19 -7.02 15.52
CA LYS A 100 8.83 -6.66 16.90
C LYS A 100 9.87 -5.65 17.35
N HIS A 101 9.55 -4.37 17.24
CA HIS A 101 10.24 -3.36 18.04
C HIS A 101 9.88 -3.64 19.50
N ASP A 102 10.75 -4.35 20.20
CA ASP A 102 10.74 -4.44 21.65
C ASP A 102 11.00 -3.02 22.18
N HIS A 103 9.97 -2.44 22.80
CA HIS A 103 10.12 -1.24 23.61
C HIS A 103 10.89 -1.64 24.88
N GLU A 104 12.21 -1.54 24.84
CA GLU A 104 13.02 -1.50 26.06
C GLU A 104 12.73 -0.17 26.75
N HIS A 105 12.00 -0.24 27.87
CA HIS A 105 12.01 0.81 28.86
C HIS A 105 13.40 0.81 29.49
N GLU A 106 14.19 1.86 29.25
CA GLU A 106 15.37 2.14 30.06
C GLU A 106 14.90 2.43 31.49
N ASP A 107 15.27 1.53 32.40
CA ASP A 107 15.14 1.72 33.84
C ASP A 107 16.00 2.93 34.27
N ASP A 108 15.33 3.89 34.92
CA ASP A 108 15.90 5.08 35.55
C ASP A 108 16.79 4.66 36.74
N ASP A 109 18.08 4.42 36.48
CA ASP A 109 19.08 4.23 37.52
C ASP A 109 19.64 5.59 37.97
N GLY A 110 19.23 5.98 39.18
CA GLY A 110 19.64 7.20 39.83
C GLY A 110 21.13 7.29 40.13
N HIS A 111 21.72 8.45 39.83
CA HIS A 111 23.00 8.89 40.39
C HIS A 111 22.88 10.27 41.03
N ALA A 112 22.90 10.26 42.37
CA ALA A 112 23.09 11.43 43.20
C ALA A 112 24.58 11.79 43.29
N HIS A 113 24.94 13.03 42.91
CA HIS A 113 26.16 13.67 43.40
C HIS A 113 25.84 15.10 43.85
N GLY A 114 25.95 15.32 45.16
CA GLY A 114 25.94 16.63 45.79
C GLY A 114 27.30 17.31 45.70
N GLY A 115 27.27 18.64 45.72
CA GLY A 115 28.45 19.50 45.85
C GLY A 115 28.12 20.93 45.48
N GLY A 116 27.72 21.74 46.46
CA GLY A 116 27.44 23.17 46.26
C GLY A 116 28.71 23.99 46.03
N HIS A 117 28.52 25.19 45.47
CA HIS A 117 29.14 26.44 45.91
C HIS A 117 28.53 27.61 45.11
N ASP A 118 27.95 28.56 45.84
CA ASP A 118 27.46 29.85 45.37
C ASP A 118 28.59 30.73 44.81
N HIS A 119 28.25 31.66 43.89
CA HIS A 119 28.60 33.09 43.92
C HIS A 119 28.36 33.78 42.54
N HIS A 120 27.33 34.63 42.47
CA HIS A 120 27.21 35.82 41.59
C HIS A 120 27.95 37.01 42.25
N PRO A 121 28.08 38.27 41.70
CA PRO A 121 27.58 38.85 40.42
C PRO A 121 28.56 39.87 39.72
N HIS A 122 28.03 40.57 38.69
CA HIS A 122 28.44 41.88 38.10
C HIS A 122 29.66 41.92 37.15
N HIS A 123 29.78 42.74 36.10
CA HIS A 123 29.07 43.90 35.48
C HIS A 123 29.59 43.93 34.01
N GLY A 124 28.84 44.24 32.95
CA GLY A 124 28.49 45.61 32.55
C GLY A 124 28.95 45.94 31.12
N HIS A 125 27.99 46.37 30.30
CA HIS A 125 28.05 47.38 29.22
C HIS A 125 28.75 47.17 27.85
N ALA A 126 27.90 47.41 26.82
CA ALA A 126 28.07 48.32 25.67
C ALA A 126 28.42 47.74 24.27
N HIS A 127 27.40 47.73 23.39
CA HIS A 127 27.46 48.06 21.94
C HIS A 127 27.98 49.52 21.73
N PRO A 128 28.28 50.05 20.51
CA PRO A 128 27.97 49.59 19.13
C PRO A 128 29.10 49.82 18.06
N GLY A 129 28.82 49.49 16.78
CA GLY A 129 29.57 49.92 15.58
C GLY A 129 29.59 48.83 14.49
N HIS A 130 28.72 48.73 13.48
CA HIS A 130 28.42 49.57 12.29
C HIS A 130 29.49 49.57 11.16
N SER A 131 29.00 49.56 9.90
CA SER A 131 29.62 49.46 8.54
C SER A 131 29.82 48.01 8.05
N HIS A 132 29.19 47.48 6.98
CA HIS A 132 28.74 47.95 5.64
C HIS A 132 29.86 48.38 4.67
N ASP A 133 29.68 47.97 3.40
CA ASP A 133 30.49 48.12 2.17
C ASP A 133 31.48 46.97 1.90
N VAL A 134 31.51 46.29 0.75
CA VAL A 134 31.03 46.52 -0.64
C VAL A 134 30.59 45.20 -1.27
#